data_AF-A0A1Y3KQM8-F1
#
_entry.id   AF-A0A1Y3KQM8-F1
#
_cell.length_a   1.000
_cell.length_b   1.000
_cell.length_c   1.000
_cell.angle_alpha   90.00
_cell.angle_beta   90.00
_cell.angle_gamma   90.00
#
_symmetry.space_group_name_H-M   'P 1'
#
loop_
_entity.id
_entity.type
_entity.pdbx_description
1 polymer ?
#
loop_
_entity_poly.entity_id
_entity_poly.type
_entity_poly.pdbx_seq_one_letter_code
_entity_poly.pdbx_strand_id
1 'polypeptide(L)' 'MTLSGCEFTEDDLLRTAVRMVRGTTRMKQPRWVLMKDAFCCGSGVAHALCRRFGFDPDEGLRK' A
#
# COMPACT_ATOMS: atom_id res chain seq x y z
N MET A 1 -3.48 -16.29 10.00
CA MET A 1 -4.56 -16.64 9.05
C MET A 1 -3.99 -17.55 7.97
N THR A 2 -4.77 -18.47 7.42
CA THR A 2 -4.28 -19.39 6.38
C THR A 2 -4.93 -19.05 5.05
N LEU A 3 -4.11 -18.76 4.02
CA LEU A 3 -4.55 -18.46 2.66
C LEU A 3 -3.84 -19.42 1.69
N SER A 4 -4.60 -20.18 0.90
CA SER A 4 -4.04 -21.17 -0.06
C SER A 4 -3.06 -22.16 0.58
N GLY A 5 -3.28 -22.54 1.85
CA GLY A 5 -2.40 -23.44 2.60
C GLY A 5 -1.14 -22.79 3.19
N CYS A 6 -0.94 -21.48 3.00
CA CYS A 6 0.17 -20.72 3.59
C CYS A 6 -0.31 -19.93 4.81
N GLU A 7 0.52 -19.88 5.87
CA GLU A 7 0.27 -19.05 7.04
C GLU A 7 0.72 -17.59 6.80
N PHE A 8 -0.17 -16.65 7.09
CA PHE A 8 0.08 -15.22 7.06
C PHE A 8 -0.36 -14.57 8.36
N THR A 9 0.41 -13.60 8.85
CA THR A 9 -0.12 -12.62 9.79
C THR A 9 -0.84 -11.52 9.01
N GLU A 10 -1.83 -10.88 9.63
CA GLU A 10 -2.50 -9.73 9.02
C GLU A 10 -1.51 -8.59 8.75
N ASP A 11 -0.58 -8.35 9.67
CA ASP A 11 0.45 -7.31 9.55
C ASP A 11 1.40 -7.57 8.37
N ASP A 12 1.85 -8.82 8.18
CA ASP A 12 2.73 -9.18 7.06
C ASP A 12 2.03 -9.05 5.71
N LEU A 13 0.75 -9.41 5.64
CA LEU A 13 -0.04 -9.28 4.43
C LEU A 13 -0.26 -7.79 4.08
N LEU A 14 -0.62 -6.97 5.08
CA LEU A 14 -0.78 -5.53 4.92
C LEU A 14 0.53 -4.86 4.52
N ARG A 15 1.65 -5.18 5.20
CA ARG A 15 2.99 -4.67 4.85
C ARG A 15 3.36 -5.01 3.42
N THR A 16 3.06 -6.23 2.98
CA THR A 16 3.31 -6.67 1.61
C THR A 16 2.46 -5.90 0.61
N ALA A 17 1.17 -5.71 0.88
CA ALA A 17 0.28 -4.90 0.05
C ALA A 17 0.74 -3.44 -0.05
N VAL A 18 1.11 -2.81 1.07
CA VAL A 18 1.63 -1.43 1.10
C VAL A 18 2.91 -1.30 0.28
N ARG A 19 3.82 -2.27 0.42
CA ARG A 19 5.08 -2.30 -0.33
C ARG A 19 4.85 -2.45 -1.84
N MET A 20 3.91 -3.32 -2.21
CA MET A 20 3.69 -3.74 -3.59
C MET A 20 2.73 -2.85 -4.37
N VAL A 21 2.20 -1.78 -3.77
CA VAL A 21 1.34 -0.83 -4.48
C VAL A 21 2.11 -0.18 -5.64
N ARG A 22 1.48 -0.07 -6.82
CA ARG A 22 2.11 0.45 -8.05
C ARG A 22 1.09 1.24 -8.85
N GLY A 23 1.58 2.18 -9.65
CA GLY A 23 0.73 2.92 -10.59
C GLY A 23 0.22 2.04 -11.72
N THR A 24 -0.95 2.34 -12.26
CA THR A 24 -1.44 1.73 -13.51
C THR A 24 -1.05 2.53 -14.74
N THR A 25 -0.63 3.79 -14.54
CA THR A 25 -0.28 4.74 -15.59
C THR A 25 1.23 4.95 -15.69
N ARG A 26 1.68 5.61 -16.78
CA ARG A 26 3.09 6.02 -16.93
C ARG A 26 3.48 7.22 -16.04
N MET A 27 2.50 7.97 -15.55
CA MET A 27 2.75 9.13 -14.71
C MET A 27 3.13 8.68 -13.30
N LYS A 28 4.06 9.42 -12.67
CA LYS A 28 4.35 9.21 -11.25
C LYS A 28 3.13 9.59 -10.43
N GLN A 29 2.74 8.73 -9.51
CA GLN A 29 1.69 9.02 -8.54
C GLN A 29 2.29 8.88 -7.13
N PRO A 30 1.96 9.79 -6.20
CA PRO A 30 2.33 9.60 -4.80
C PRO A 30 1.80 8.26 -4.28
N ARG A 31 2.60 7.56 -3.48
CA ARG A 31 2.22 6.28 -2.88
C ARG A 31 0.87 6.36 -2.17
N TRP A 32 0.58 7.44 -1.46
CA TRP A 32 -0.69 7.62 -0.75
C TRP A 32 -1.91 7.60 -1.69
N VAL A 33 -1.78 8.09 -2.92
CA VAL A 33 -2.87 8.07 -3.91
C VAL A 33 -3.19 6.63 -4.30
N LEU A 34 -2.15 5.85 -4.57
CA LEU A 34 -2.29 4.45 -4.95
C LEU A 34 -2.82 3.60 -3.78
N MET A 35 -2.42 3.92 -2.55
CA MET A 35 -2.94 3.29 -1.34
C MET A 35 -4.42 3.56 -1.10
N LYS A 36 -4.86 4.79 -1.39
CA LYS A 36 -6.28 5.17 -1.31
C LYS A 36 -7.14 4.24 -2.18
N ASP A 37 -6.69 3.98 -3.39
CA ASP A 37 -7.39 3.14 -4.37
C ASP A 37 -7.28 1.65 -4.01
N ALA A 38 -6.12 1.17 -3.57
CA ALA A 38 -5.90 -0.22 -3.19
C ALA A 38 -6.69 -0.65 -1.94
N PHE A 39 -6.88 0.25 -0.97
CA PHE A 39 -7.53 -0.03 0.31
C PHE A 39 -8.92 0.60 0.43
N CYS A 40 -9.42 1.26 -0.62
CA CYS A 40 -10.71 1.96 -0.63
C CYS A 40 -10.90 2.88 0.61
N CYS A 41 -9.90 3.70 0.92
CA CYS A 41 -9.88 4.49 2.15
C CYS A 41 -9.71 6.01 1.90
N GLY A 42 -9.75 6.83 2.96
CA GLY A 42 -9.47 8.27 2.88
C GLY A 42 -7.98 8.59 2.87
N SER A 43 -7.62 9.82 2.45
CA SER A 43 -6.22 10.26 2.34
C SER A 43 -5.44 10.20 3.67
N GLY A 44 -6.09 10.52 4.80
CA GLY A 44 -5.48 10.42 6.12
C GLY A 44 -5.12 8.98 6.50
N VAL A 45 -6.01 8.03 6.21
CA VAL A 45 -5.77 6.59 6.45
C VAL A 45 -4.67 6.08 5.54
N ALA A 46 -4.66 6.47 4.27
CA ALA A 46 -3.61 6.10 3.31
C ALA A 46 -2.21 6.57 3.78
N HIS A 47 -2.09 7.80 4.28
CA HIS A 47 -0.84 8.31 4.86
C HIS A 47 -0.43 7.53 6.11
N ALA A 48 -1.37 7.27 7.02
CA ALA A 48 -1.11 6.52 8.24
C ALA A 48 -0.62 5.09 7.94
N LEU A 49 -1.21 4.42 6.93
CA LEU A 49 -0.77 3.10 6.49
C LEU A 49 0.65 3.11 5.91
N CYS A 50 0.99 4.10 5.08
CA CYS A 50 2.36 4.24 4.56
C CYS A 50 3.36 4.35 5.73
N ARG A 51 3.11 5.29 6.65
CA ARG A 51 4.00 5.56 7.79
C ARG A 51 4.08 4.39 8.77
N ARG A 52 2.97 3.70 9.03
CA ARG A 52 2.91 2.52 9.91
C ARG A 52 3.91 1.44 9.48
N PHE A 53 4.11 1.27 8.16
CA PHE A 53 5.02 0.28 7.59
C PHE A 53 6.36 0.88 7.11
N GLY A 54 6.68 2.12 7.49
CA GLY A 54 7.96 2.76 7.18
C GLY A 54 8.12 3.26 5.75
N PHE A 55 7.02 3.45 5.01
CA PHE A 55 7.04 4.00 3.65
C PHE A 55 6.74 5.49 3.62
N ASP A 56 7.39 6.21 2.71
CA ASP A 56 7.10 7.62 2.43
C ASP A 56 5.78 7.73 1.62
N PRO A 57 4.73 8.38 2.14
CA PRO A 57 3.47 8.56 1.41
C PRO A 57 3.61 9.41 0.15
N ASP A 58 4.58 10.33 0.10
CA ASP A 58 4.79 11.26 -1.01
C ASP A 58 5.76 10.70 -2.07
N GLU A 59 6.30 9.50 -1.84
CA GLU A 59 7.15 8.80 -2.81
C GLU A 59 6.41 8.63 -4.14
N GLY A 60 7.00 9.17 -5.21
CA GLY A 60 6.45 9.08 -6.56
C GLY A 60 6.70 7.72 -7.21
N LEU A 61 5.69 6.85 -7.19
CA LEU A 61 5.74 5.51 -7.76
C LEU A 61 5.30 5.50 -9.24
N ARG A 62 5.83 4.55 -10.00
CA ARG A 62 5.48 4.28 -11.41
C ARG A 62 4.87 2.87 -11.54
N LYS A 63 4.37 2.57 -12.73
CA LYS A 63 3.99 1.20 -13.12
C LYS A 63 5.16 0.24 -13.02
#